data_AF-A0A7Y3U237-F1
#
_entry.id   AF-A0A7Y3U237-F1
#
_cell.length_a   1.000
_cell.length_b   1.000
_cell.length_c   1.000
_cell.angle_alpha   90.00
_cell.angle_beta   90.00
_cell.angle_gamma   90.00
#
_symmetry.space_group_name_H-M   'P 1'
#
loop_
_entity.id
_entity.type
_entity.pdbx_description
1 polymer ?
#
loop_
_entity_poly.entity_id
_entity_poly.type
_entity_poly.pdbx_seq_one_letter_code
_entity_poly.pdbx_strand_id
1 'polypeptide(L)'
;MADDHTVGGDPGHVYEFLGDNNTLIDLADEDFDNPDRWESLGTPLEQQIPALINTISGYFSSNFGLNGSFDTWTMATASGEKLALAGAGTVFVLDQTSDARIREGARINVEGADSVTNIDVDSGRSVSVTASSQNDALSAVGNIKLPGISAPGSFNLERWKESFSKDKFSPKEIGNNFLATQADSVAIGAAFTANILGSQTHAEIESDVVLMADSLDVSADHQSILLGVGSSGGKSQKVAFNASAVANVIQNSTQAWIADNSYIRVGSGTVDSDDSSSPALRVSANDASYMINLTGSFNTGGKAAVGASAGVSVLERDTRAMIGREVSGPWDDSPLSGLQGSIVVDGDALVASTNSGVVIDLAVAGSVAGKSKSDASSSSSTQPAQDDPGKWPNNQANYNSVIGQLQGNLDSGSGSSSSSSSKIGVGLSGSVVVHVGDDNTVATIRGLDTMDVNGRVDVAANDATQMGMFAGGAAISLSQKAWPWPGQPPLLCKAV
;
A
#
# COMPACT_ATOMS: atom_id res chain seq x y z
N MET A 1 -2.09 -6.68 -32.31
CA MET A 1 -2.87 -7.15 -33.49
C MET A 1 -4.33 -7.34 -33.08
N ALA A 2 -5.29 -6.91 -33.90
CA ALA A 2 -6.73 -7.11 -33.68
C ALA A 2 -7.18 -8.52 -34.12
N ASP A 3 -8.28 -9.04 -33.57
CA ASP A 3 -8.80 -10.40 -33.82
C ASP A 3 -9.14 -10.70 -35.29
N ASP A 4 -9.27 -9.67 -36.14
CA ASP A 4 -9.64 -9.75 -37.54
C ASP A 4 -8.45 -9.66 -38.52
N HIS A 5 -7.22 -9.57 -38.03
CA HIS A 5 -6.03 -9.55 -38.88
C HIS A 5 -5.71 -10.96 -39.41
N THR A 6 -5.55 -11.09 -40.73
CA THR A 6 -5.49 -12.40 -41.42
C THR A 6 -4.09 -12.82 -41.87
N VAL A 7 -3.08 -11.96 -41.68
CA VAL A 7 -1.73 -12.15 -42.24
C VAL A 7 -0.72 -12.36 -41.10
N GLY A 8 -0.71 -13.55 -40.48
CA GLY A 8 0.25 -13.92 -39.44
C GLY A 8 0.09 -13.19 -38.09
N GLY A 9 0.76 -13.71 -37.06
CA GLY A 9 0.72 -13.22 -35.69
C GLY A 9 -0.42 -13.80 -34.84
N ASP A 10 -0.25 -13.71 -33.52
CA ASP A 10 -1.20 -14.10 -32.50
C ASP A 10 -2.07 -12.89 -32.10
N PRO A 11 -3.42 -13.00 -32.20
CA PRO A 11 -4.32 -11.94 -31.78
C PRO A 11 -4.13 -11.56 -30.31
N GLY A 12 -4.11 -10.25 -30.03
CA GLY A 12 -3.89 -9.72 -28.68
C GLY A 12 -2.42 -9.62 -28.24
N HIS A 13 -1.45 -10.05 -29.07
CA HIS A 13 -0.03 -9.81 -28.82
C HIS A 13 0.41 -8.42 -29.32
N VAL A 14 1.45 -7.89 -28.67
CA VAL A 14 2.18 -6.68 -29.07
C VAL A 14 3.46 -7.12 -29.77
N TYR A 15 3.78 -6.43 -30.86
CA TYR A 15 4.93 -6.71 -31.71
C TYR A 15 5.79 -5.47 -31.84
N GLU A 16 7.11 -5.62 -31.72
CA GLU A 16 8.09 -4.56 -31.95
C GLU A 16 8.64 -4.66 -33.37
N PHE A 17 8.70 -3.53 -34.08
CA PHE A 17 9.23 -3.46 -35.43
C PHE A 17 10.75 -3.33 -35.40
N LEU A 18 11.45 -4.22 -36.10
CA LEU A 18 12.92 -4.28 -36.15
C LEU A 18 13.53 -3.61 -37.41
N GLY A 19 12.70 -3.06 -38.30
CA GLY A 19 13.17 -2.44 -39.55
C GLY A 19 13.46 -0.94 -39.46
N ASP A 20 13.94 -0.36 -40.56
CA ASP A 20 14.32 1.06 -40.63
C ASP A 20 13.10 2.01 -40.54
N ASN A 21 13.21 3.05 -39.69
CA ASN A 21 12.14 4.01 -39.34
C ASN A 21 11.65 4.93 -40.48
N ASN A 22 12.15 4.78 -41.71
CA ASN A 22 11.89 5.71 -42.83
C ASN A 22 10.92 5.16 -43.90
N THR A 23 10.23 4.06 -43.61
CA THR A 23 9.27 3.44 -44.53
C THR A 23 7.86 3.56 -44.00
N LEU A 24 6.94 4.04 -44.84
CA LEU A 24 5.51 4.01 -44.55
C LEU A 24 5.04 2.56 -44.69
N ILE A 25 4.54 1.96 -43.61
CA ILE A 25 4.14 0.56 -43.56
C ILE A 25 2.64 0.48 -43.30
N ASP A 26 1.93 -0.30 -44.12
CA ASP A 26 0.51 -0.58 -43.91
C ASP A 26 0.35 -1.80 -43.01
N LEU A 27 -0.09 -1.58 -41.78
CA LEU A 27 -0.17 -2.63 -40.75
C LEU A 27 -1.29 -3.65 -41.00
N ALA A 28 -2.17 -3.42 -41.98
CA ALA A 28 -3.26 -4.34 -42.30
C ALA A 28 -2.82 -5.55 -43.16
N ASP A 29 -1.70 -5.40 -43.89
CA ASP A 29 -1.20 -6.39 -44.85
C ASP A 29 0.13 -7.03 -44.39
N GLU A 30 0.60 -6.72 -43.18
CA GLU A 30 1.93 -7.11 -42.71
C GLU A 30 1.98 -8.42 -41.95
N ASP A 31 2.96 -9.26 -42.28
CA ASP A 31 3.16 -10.55 -41.63
C ASP A 31 3.94 -10.40 -40.31
N PHE A 32 3.21 -10.48 -39.19
CA PHE A 32 3.77 -10.35 -37.84
C PHE A 32 4.53 -11.61 -37.35
N ASP A 33 4.50 -12.73 -38.09
CA ASP A 33 5.32 -13.91 -37.79
C ASP A 33 6.73 -13.82 -38.38
N ASN A 34 7.03 -12.77 -39.15
CA ASN A 34 8.34 -12.59 -39.78
C ASN A 34 9.40 -12.10 -38.77
N PRO A 35 10.35 -12.97 -38.34
CA PRO A 35 11.30 -12.64 -37.28
C PRO A 35 12.39 -11.65 -37.71
N ASP A 36 12.58 -11.43 -39.01
CA ASP A 36 13.54 -10.45 -39.52
C ASP A 36 12.99 -9.01 -39.47
N ARG A 37 11.68 -8.85 -39.24
CA ARG A 37 10.98 -7.55 -39.23
C ARG A 37 10.22 -7.28 -37.94
N TRP A 38 9.80 -8.32 -37.23
CA TRP A 38 8.94 -8.21 -36.07
C TRP A 38 9.42 -9.13 -34.95
N GLU A 39 9.54 -8.58 -33.74
CA GLU A 39 9.73 -9.35 -32.52
C GLU A 39 8.40 -9.42 -31.76
N SER A 40 7.91 -10.63 -31.47
CA SER A 40 6.73 -10.80 -30.62
C SER A 40 7.10 -10.56 -29.17
N LEU A 41 6.53 -9.51 -28.59
CA LEU A 41 6.76 -9.15 -27.19
C LEU A 41 5.69 -9.76 -26.25
N GLY A 42 4.81 -10.63 -26.76
CA GLY A 42 3.73 -11.27 -25.99
C GLY A 42 2.51 -10.38 -25.77
N THR A 43 1.62 -10.80 -24.88
CA THR A 43 0.42 -10.02 -24.53
C THR A 43 0.76 -8.79 -23.66
N PRO A 44 -0.08 -7.72 -23.66
CA PRO A 44 0.10 -6.59 -22.75
C PRO A 44 0.24 -7.01 -21.28
N LEU A 45 -0.45 -8.08 -20.88
CA LEU A 45 -0.35 -8.65 -19.54
C LEU A 45 1.03 -9.28 -19.27
N GLU A 46 1.60 -10.00 -20.25
CA GLU A 46 2.93 -10.62 -20.16
C GLU A 46 4.08 -9.61 -20.16
N GLN A 47 3.86 -8.38 -20.64
CA GLN A 47 4.83 -7.28 -20.56
C GLN A 47 4.69 -6.46 -19.28
N GLN A 48 3.45 -6.17 -18.88
CA GLN A 48 3.18 -5.34 -17.72
C GLN A 48 3.45 -6.08 -16.41
N ILE A 49 3.32 -7.41 -16.35
CA ILE A 49 3.65 -8.19 -15.16
C ILE A 49 5.15 -8.12 -14.84
N PRO A 50 6.09 -8.39 -15.76
CA PRO A 50 7.53 -8.19 -15.51
C PRO A 50 7.93 -6.74 -15.24
N ALA A 51 7.28 -5.76 -15.89
CA ALA A 51 7.54 -4.34 -15.62
C ALA A 51 7.09 -3.95 -14.20
N LEU A 52 5.86 -4.32 -13.81
CA LEU A 52 5.33 -4.14 -12.47
C LEU A 52 6.19 -4.89 -11.43
N ILE A 53 6.62 -6.12 -11.72
CA ILE A 53 7.52 -6.89 -10.86
C ILE A 53 8.91 -6.26 -10.79
N ASN A 54 9.46 -5.70 -11.86
CA ASN A 54 10.76 -5.02 -11.82
C ASN A 54 10.66 -3.67 -11.08
N THR A 55 9.53 -2.97 -11.19
CA THR A 55 9.25 -1.77 -10.40
C THR A 55 9.13 -2.15 -8.92
N ILE A 56 8.31 -3.14 -8.60
CA ILE A 56 8.11 -3.65 -7.23
C ILE A 56 9.39 -4.28 -6.66
N SER A 57 10.11 -5.09 -7.44
CA SER A 57 11.40 -5.67 -7.07
C SER A 57 12.50 -4.62 -7.01
N GLY A 58 12.42 -3.53 -7.77
CA GLY A 58 13.27 -2.36 -7.62
C GLY A 58 13.10 -1.75 -6.24
N TYR A 59 11.86 -1.59 -5.78
CA TYR A 59 11.53 -1.16 -4.43
C TYR A 59 11.95 -2.17 -3.34
N PHE A 60 11.85 -3.47 -3.59
CA PHE A 60 12.26 -4.52 -2.63
C PHE A 60 13.75 -4.87 -2.64
N SER A 61 14.48 -4.63 -3.74
CA SER A 61 15.89 -5.05 -3.91
C SER A 61 16.89 -4.12 -3.24
N SER A 62 16.47 -2.90 -2.91
CA SER A 62 17.23 -1.94 -2.12
C SER A 62 16.92 -2.06 -0.62
N ASN A 63 16.36 -3.17 -0.13
CA ASN A 63 16.05 -3.40 1.29
C ASN A 63 15.23 -2.28 1.97
N PHE A 64 14.70 -1.29 1.24
CA PHE A 64 14.25 0.00 1.80
C PHE A 64 15.22 0.63 2.83
N GLY A 65 16.52 0.29 2.80
CA GLY A 65 17.48 0.70 3.85
C GLY A 65 17.32 0.01 5.22
N LEU A 66 16.55 -1.08 5.31
CA LEU A 66 16.17 -1.73 6.57
C LEU A 66 17.11 -2.88 6.96
N ASN A 67 17.46 -2.92 8.26
CA ASN A 67 18.15 -4.04 8.91
C ASN A 67 17.13 -4.85 9.76
N GLY A 68 16.20 -5.60 9.16
CA GLY A 68 15.22 -6.37 9.94
C GLY A 68 14.14 -7.13 9.16
N SER A 69 13.42 -8.01 9.87
CA SER A 69 12.23 -8.77 9.42
C SER A 69 10.92 -7.96 9.60
N PHE A 70 9.77 -8.50 9.15
CA PHE A 70 8.44 -7.93 9.40
C PHE A 70 8.17 -7.66 10.89
N ASP A 71 7.55 -6.52 11.20
CA ASP A 71 7.07 -6.18 12.55
C ASP A 71 5.89 -7.07 12.96
N THR A 72 4.99 -7.38 12.02
CA THR A 72 3.89 -8.31 12.25
C THR A 72 3.73 -9.33 11.11
N TRP A 73 3.43 -10.57 11.51
CA TRP A 73 3.23 -11.69 10.60
C TRP A 73 2.09 -12.58 11.08
N THR A 74 0.97 -12.62 10.35
CA THR A 74 -0.17 -13.48 10.68
C THR A 74 -0.50 -14.40 9.52
N MET A 75 -0.46 -15.71 9.77
CA MET A 75 -0.75 -16.73 8.76
C MET A 75 -1.75 -17.77 9.25
N ALA A 76 -2.67 -18.19 8.37
CA ALA A 76 -3.55 -19.33 8.61
C ALA A 76 -3.53 -20.30 7.43
N THR A 77 -3.52 -21.61 7.69
CA THR A 77 -3.57 -22.66 6.66
C THR A 77 -4.57 -23.73 7.07
N ALA A 78 -5.27 -24.34 6.11
CA ALA A 78 -6.26 -25.38 6.39
C ALA A 78 -6.31 -26.45 5.28
N SER A 79 -6.51 -27.69 5.70
CA SER A 79 -6.61 -28.87 4.83
C SER A 79 -7.78 -29.74 5.31
N GLY A 80 -8.61 -30.23 4.40
CA GLY A 80 -9.69 -31.16 4.76
C GLY A 80 -10.36 -31.80 3.54
N GLU A 81 -11.00 -32.95 3.71
CA GLU A 81 -11.66 -33.65 2.58
C GLU A 81 -12.90 -32.87 2.09
N LYS A 82 -13.82 -32.52 2.99
CA LYS A 82 -15.06 -31.82 2.62
C LYS A 82 -14.95 -30.31 2.67
N LEU A 83 -14.26 -29.78 3.69
CA LEU A 83 -14.25 -28.37 4.00
C LEU A 83 -12.88 -27.98 4.56
N ALA A 84 -12.31 -26.89 4.06
CA ALA A 84 -11.17 -26.20 4.63
C ALA A 84 -11.50 -24.71 4.78
N LEU A 85 -11.29 -24.18 5.99
CA LEU A 85 -11.52 -22.78 6.35
C LEU A 85 -10.22 -22.22 6.95
N ALA A 86 -9.66 -21.16 6.38
CA ALA A 86 -8.51 -20.46 6.93
C ALA A 86 -8.78 -18.95 6.99
N GLY A 87 -8.66 -18.36 8.17
CA GLY A 87 -8.80 -16.94 8.41
C GLY A 87 -7.56 -16.38 9.08
N ALA A 88 -6.99 -15.31 8.55
CA ALA A 88 -5.86 -14.58 9.13
C ALA A 88 -6.26 -13.11 9.30
N GLY A 89 -5.98 -12.54 10.46
CA GLY A 89 -6.39 -11.19 10.83
C GLY A 89 -5.36 -10.51 11.71
N THR A 90 -4.95 -9.29 11.36
CA THR A 90 -4.08 -8.44 12.19
C THR A 90 -4.70 -7.05 12.35
N VAL A 91 -4.61 -6.50 13.56
CA VAL A 91 -4.80 -5.06 13.80
C VAL A 91 -3.56 -4.57 14.50
N PHE A 92 -2.85 -3.63 13.89
CA PHE A 92 -1.66 -3.00 14.43
C PHE A 92 -1.94 -1.51 14.61
N VAL A 93 -1.74 -1.01 15.83
CA VAL A 93 -1.93 0.40 16.17
C VAL A 93 -0.66 0.87 16.84
N LEU A 94 -0.09 1.96 16.34
CA LEU A 94 1.07 2.61 16.90
C LEU A 94 0.80 4.11 16.95
N ASP A 95 0.71 4.64 18.16
CA ASP A 95 0.62 6.09 18.40
C ASP A 95 1.93 6.55 19.04
N GLN A 96 2.55 7.57 18.45
CA GLN A 96 3.76 8.20 18.98
C GLN A 96 3.55 9.68 19.22
N THR A 97 4.15 10.18 20.30
CA THR A 97 4.19 11.59 20.63
C THR A 97 5.63 11.99 20.92
N SER A 98 6.13 12.97 20.19
CA SER A 98 7.43 13.62 20.39
C SER A 98 7.19 15.09 20.65
N ASP A 99 7.61 15.57 21.82
CA ASP A 99 7.27 16.90 22.31
C ASP A 99 8.50 17.59 22.90
N ALA A 100 8.90 18.71 22.30
CA ALA A 100 10.00 19.56 22.74
C ALA A 100 9.48 20.99 22.92
N ARG A 101 9.60 21.56 24.14
CA ARG A 101 9.13 22.92 24.40
C ARG A 101 10.07 23.75 25.25
N ILE A 102 10.14 25.04 24.93
CA ILE A 102 10.50 26.09 25.89
C ILE A 102 9.20 26.64 26.45
N ARG A 103 9.01 26.45 27.76
CA ARG A 103 7.79 26.80 28.47
C ARG A 103 7.58 28.31 28.62
N GLU A 104 6.32 28.68 28.81
CA GLU A 104 5.88 30.05 29.04
C GLU A 104 6.73 30.76 30.11
N GLY A 105 7.12 32.01 29.83
CA GLY A 105 7.88 32.84 30.76
C GLY A 105 9.36 32.44 30.92
N ALA A 106 9.86 31.46 30.16
CA ALA A 106 11.27 31.09 30.24
C ALA A 106 12.19 32.23 29.82
N ARG A 107 13.34 32.32 30.49
CA ARG A 107 14.38 33.32 30.22
C ARG A 107 15.66 32.62 29.81
N ILE A 108 16.01 32.67 28.52
CA ILE A 108 17.11 31.90 27.94
C ILE A 108 18.21 32.84 27.46
N ASN A 109 19.43 32.63 27.97
CA ASN A 109 20.64 33.42 27.67
C ASN A 109 20.52 34.94 27.90
N VAL A 110 19.53 35.37 28.69
CA VAL A 110 19.37 36.76 29.10
C VAL A 110 19.84 36.90 30.54
N GLU A 111 20.97 37.58 30.77
CA GLU A 111 21.62 37.74 32.08
C GLU A 111 20.80 38.66 33.01
N GLY A 112 19.55 38.29 33.31
CA GLY A 112 18.62 39.08 34.09
C GLY A 112 17.95 40.22 33.32
N ALA A 113 18.30 40.46 32.06
CA ALA A 113 17.74 41.55 31.27
C ALA A 113 16.25 41.35 30.94
N ASP A 114 15.45 42.39 31.20
CA ASP A 114 14.00 42.47 30.91
C ASP A 114 13.67 42.83 29.46
N SER A 115 14.70 43.09 28.65
CA SER A 115 14.55 43.40 27.23
C SER A 115 15.74 42.87 26.46
N VAL A 116 15.47 42.34 25.26
CA VAL A 116 16.46 41.83 24.31
C VAL A 116 16.83 42.86 23.23
N THR A 117 16.17 44.03 23.17
CA THR A 117 16.28 44.94 22.01
C THR A 117 17.60 45.70 21.89
N ASN A 118 18.36 45.85 22.98
CA ASN A 118 19.61 46.64 23.03
C ASN A 118 20.82 45.84 23.54
N ILE A 119 20.80 44.52 23.41
CA ILE A 119 21.88 43.64 23.89
C ILE A 119 22.60 43.08 22.68
N ASP A 120 23.92 43.26 22.65
CA ASP A 120 24.78 42.61 21.66
C ASP A 120 24.73 41.10 21.89
N VAL A 121 24.43 40.36 20.83
CA VAL A 121 24.39 38.90 20.88
C VAL A 121 25.84 38.40 20.88
N ASP A 122 26.27 37.77 21.97
CA ASP A 122 27.57 37.08 22.03
C ASP A 122 27.57 35.92 21.02
N SER A 123 28.60 35.87 20.16
CA SER A 123 28.76 34.79 19.19
C SER A 123 28.93 33.43 19.87
N GLY A 124 28.31 32.40 19.30
CA GLY A 124 28.43 31.00 19.75
C GLY A 124 27.38 30.51 20.75
N ARG A 125 26.32 31.27 21.04
CA ARG A 125 25.18 30.82 21.86
C ARG A 125 24.00 30.37 21.00
N SER A 126 23.94 29.10 20.60
CA SER A 126 22.80 28.57 19.81
C SER A 126 21.70 28.00 20.71
N VAL A 127 20.45 28.14 20.28
CA VAL A 127 19.29 27.50 20.91
C VAL A 127 18.58 26.62 19.88
N SER A 128 18.24 25.40 20.28
CA SER A 128 17.50 24.45 19.45
C SER A 128 16.36 23.84 20.26
N VAL A 129 15.17 23.80 19.65
CA VAL A 129 13.97 23.14 20.13
C VAL A 129 13.55 22.19 19.02
N THR A 130 13.96 20.92 19.15
CA THR A 130 13.75 19.93 18.09
C THR A 130 12.94 18.75 18.61
N ALA A 131 11.85 18.45 17.92
CA ALA A 131 11.06 17.24 18.12
C ALA A 131 11.20 16.35 16.88
N SER A 132 11.44 15.06 17.08
CA SER A 132 11.53 14.08 15.98
C SER A 132 10.77 12.81 16.32
N SER A 133 10.04 12.26 15.34
CA SER A 133 9.31 11.00 15.46
C SER A 133 9.49 10.16 14.21
N GLN A 134 9.72 8.85 14.39
CA GLN A 134 9.89 7.90 13.29
C GLN A 134 9.02 6.66 13.51
N ASN A 135 8.20 6.37 12.51
CA ASN A 135 7.15 5.36 12.56
C ASN A 135 7.25 4.42 11.36
N ASP A 136 7.96 3.30 11.54
CA ASP A 136 8.13 2.29 10.50
C ASP A 136 7.37 1.01 10.88
N ALA A 137 6.56 0.48 9.96
CA ALA A 137 5.80 -0.74 10.16
C ALA A 137 5.70 -1.59 8.88
N LEU A 138 6.11 -2.85 9.01
CA LEU A 138 5.96 -3.88 8.00
C LEU A 138 4.99 -4.95 8.51
N SER A 139 3.84 -5.05 7.86
CA SER A 139 2.76 -5.95 8.24
C SER A 139 2.41 -6.89 7.11
N ALA A 140 2.39 -8.19 7.42
CA ALA A 140 1.95 -9.22 6.48
C ALA A 140 0.87 -10.10 7.09
N VAL A 141 -0.21 -10.28 6.34
CA VAL A 141 -1.30 -11.19 6.66
C VAL A 141 -1.62 -12.09 5.50
N GLY A 142 -1.93 -13.35 5.77
CA GLY A 142 -2.50 -14.17 4.71
C GLY A 142 -2.84 -15.60 5.05
N ASN A 143 -3.50 -16.21 4.08
CA ASN A 143 -3.60 -17.66 3.95
C ASN A 143 -2.85 -18.07 2.67
N ILE A 144 -1.58 -17.67 2.62
CA ILE A 144 -0.62 -18.05 1.58
C ILE A 144 0.51 -18.82 2.24
N LYS A 145 0.95 -19.89 1.60
CA LYS A 145 2.22 -20.54 1.94
C LYS A 145 3.32 -19.80 1.18
N LEU A 146 4.17 -19.08 1.88
CA LEU A 146 5.31 -18.43 1.23
C LEU A 146 6.49 -19.39 1.15
N PRO A 147 6.97 -19.72 -0.07
CA PRO A 147 8.15 -20.52 -0.19
C PRO A 147 9.37 -19.77 0.33
N GLY A 148 10.21 -20.47 1.08
CA GLY A 148 11.37 -19.87 1.76
C GLY A 148 11.06 -19.26 3.13
N ILE A 149 9.81 -19.26 3.61
CA ILE A 149 9.44 -18.85 4.98
C ILE A 149 8.65 -20.00 5.63
N SER A 150 9.32 -20.76 6.51
CA SER A 150 8.69 -21.86 7.26
C SER A 150 8.24 -21.48 8.67
N ALA A 151 8.74 -20.35 9.21
CA ALA A 151 8.43 -19.81 10.52
C ALA A 151 8.73 -18.29 10.56
N PRO A 152 8.19 -17.53 11.53
CA PRO A 152 8.56 -16.14 11.75
C PRO A 152 10.10 -15.98 11.82
N GLY A 153 10.66 -15.04 11.05
CA GLY A 153 12.10 -14.78 11.00
C GLY A 153 12.94 -15.75 10.14
N SER A 154 12.35 -16.78 9.52
CA SER A 154 13.11 -17.80 8.77
C SER A 154 13.20 -17.52 7.25
N PHE A 155 13.44 -16.27 6.83
CA PHE A 155 13.48 -15.92 5.40
C PHE A 155 14.71 -16.51 4.70
N ASN A 156 14.48 -17.29 3.64
CA ASN A 156 15.53 -17.81 2.77
C ASN A 156 15.41 -17.18 1.37
N LEU A 157 16.31 -16.23 1.09
CA LEU A 157 16.36 -15.44 -0.16
C LEU A 157 16.55 -16.31 -1.41
N GLU A 158 17.30 -17.41 -1.32
CA GLU A 158 17.55 -18.31 -2.46
C GLU A 158 16.28 -19.10 -2.81
N ARG A 159 15.59 -19.68 -1.82
CA ARG A 159 14.29 -20.34 -2.01
C ARG A 159 13.20 -19.38 -2.47
N TRP A 160 13.24 -18.14 -2.01
CA TRP A 160 12.34 -17.09 -2.46
C TRP A 160 12.59 -16.82 -3.95
N LYS A 161 13.82 -16.48 -4.35
CA LYS A 161 14.21 -16.26 -5.77
C LYS A 161 13.91 -17.47 -6.67
N GLU A 162 14.18 -18.69 -6.21
CA GLU A 162 13.88 -19.93 -6.94
C GLU A 162 12.38 -20.21 -7.11
N SER A 163 11.52 -19.61 -6.28
CA SER A 163 10.07 -19.77 -6.38
C SER A 163 9.41 -18.75 -7.30
N PHE A 164 10.14 -17.71 -7.67
CA PHE A 164 9.75 -16.67 -8.62
C PHE A 164 10.53 -16.74 -9.94
N SER A 165 11.38 -17.76 -10.14
CA SER A 165 12.10 -17.95 -11.41
C SER A 165 11.13 -18.36 -12.53
N LYS A 166 11.41 -17.90 -13.76
CA LYS A 166 10.57 -18.09 -14.96
C LYS A 166 10.12 -19.55 -15.17
N ASP A 167 10.93 -20.52 -14.78
CA ASP A 167 10.65 -21.95 -14.97
C ASP A 167 9.57 -22.49 -14.01
N LYS A 168 9.39 -21.86 -12.84
CA LYS A 168 8.41 -22.26 -11.81
C LYS A 168 7.17 -21.38 -11.76
N PHE A 169 7.18 -20.27 -12.50
CA PHE A 169 6.04 -19.39 -12.69
C PHE A 169 5.06 -19.92 -13.77
N SER A 170 4.91 -21.24 -13.88
CA SER A 170 3.84 -21.80 -14.69
C SER A 170 2.52 -21.73 -13.89
N PRO A 171 1.37 -21.46 -14.53
CA PRO A 171 0.06 -21.51 -13.87
C PRO A 171 -0.24 -22.84 -13.15
N LYS A 172 0.50 -23.90 -13.47
CA LYS A 172 0.40 -25.23 -12.86
C LYS A 172 1.21 -25.36 -11.56
N GLU A 173 2.31 -24.62 -11.38
CA GLU A 173 3.21 -24.73 -10.23
C GLU A 173 2.97 -23.64 -9.17
N ILE A 174 2.58 -22.43 -9.59
CA ILE A 174 2.10 -21.35 -8.70
C ILE A 174 0.94 -21.85 -7.82
N GLY A 175 0.10 -22.73 -8.37
CA GLY A 175 -1.15 -23.20 -7.76
C GLY A 175 -1.05 -24.31 -6.72
N ASN A 176 0.11 -24.83 -6.31
CA ASN A 176 0.17 -25.81 -5.20
C ASN A 176 1.09 -25.38 -4.05
N ASN A 177 2.14 -24.63 -4.34
CA ASN A 177 3.11 -24.19 -3.33
C ASN A 177 2.67 -22.93 -2.57
N PHE A 178 1.76 -22.13 -3.14
CA PHE A 178 1.24 -20.89 -2.53
C PHE A 178 -0.16 -21.03 -1.92
N LEU A 179 -0.92 -22.09 -2.23
CA LEU A 179 -2.29 -22.27 -1.75
C LEU A 179 -2.30 -22.86 -0.33
N ALA A 180 -2.74 -22.07 0.66
CA ALA A 180 -2.77 -22.51 2.05
C ALA A 180 -4.08 -23.20 2.45
N THR A 181 -5.17 -22.99 1.71
CA THR A 181 -6.48 -23.58 1.99
C THR A 181 -6.84 -24.63 0.94
N GLN A 182 -6.96 -25.89 1.32
CA GLN A 182 -7.15 -26.99 0.36
C GLN A 182 -8.25 -27.95 0.80
N ALA A 183 -9.23 -28.22 -0.07
CA ALA A 183 -10.24 -29.26 0.18
C ALA A 183 -10.86 -29.86 -1.07
N ASP A 184 -11.33 -31.11 -1.02
CA ASP A 184 -11.96 -31.74 -2.20
C ASP A 184 -13.29 -31.08 -2.56
N SER A 185 -14.09 -30.65 -1.58
CA SER A 185 -15.38 -29.99 -1.85
C SER A 185 -15.39 -28.48 -1.72
N VAL A 186 -15.02 -27.90 -0.56
CA VAL A 186 -15.10 -26.44 -0.37
C VAL A 186 -13.86 -25.91 0.35
N ALA A 187 -13.18 -24.93 -0.25
CA ALA A 187 -12.04 -24.24 0.34
C ALA A 187 -12.32 -22.74 0.46
N ILE A 188 -12.25 -22.19 1.68
CA ILE A 188 -12.51 -20.77 1.97
C ILE A 188 -11.31 -20.15 2.69
N GLY A 189 -10.72 -19.13 2.08
CA GLY A 189 -9.67 -18.31 2.68
C GLY A 189 -10.12 -16.86 2.88
N ALA A 190 -9.76 -16.28 4.02
CA ALA A 190 -9.88 -14.84 4.26
C ALA A 190 -8.61 -14.29 4.93
N ALA A 191 -8.16 -13.12 4.48
CA ALA A 191 -7.03 -12.40 5.05
C ALA A 191 -7.41 -10.93 5.25
N PHE A 192 -7.12 -10.39 6.42
CA PHE A 192 -7.40 -8.99 6.75
C PHE A 192 -6.27 -8.38 7.57
N THR A 193 -5.82 -7.18 7.22
CA THR A 193 -4.99 -6.38 8.13
C THR A 193 -5.47 -4.94 8.18
N ALA A 194 -5.41 -4.35 9.36
CA ALA A 194 -5.53 -2.91 9.56
C ALA A 194 -4.27 -2.42 10.29
N ASN A 195 -3.54 -1.50 9.68
CA ASN A 195 -2.38 -0.84 10.28
C ASN A 195 -2.70 0.64 10.44
N ILE A 196 -2.62 1.15 11.66
CA ILE A 196 -2.93 2.53 12.01
C ILE A 196 -1.69 3.11 12.69
N LEU A 197 -1.09 4.12 12.05
CA LEU A 197 0.06 4.84 12.58
C LEU A 197 -0.35 6.28 12.84
N GLY A 198 -0.33 6.66 14.12
CA GLY A 198 -0.57 8.01 14.60
C GLY A 198 0.74 8.64 15.07
N SER A 199 0.98 9.89 14.69
CA SER A 199 2.14 10.66 15.15
C SER A 199 1.76 12.09 15.53
N GLN A 200 2.26 12.55 16.66
CA GLN A 200 2.25 13.95 17.06
C GLN A 200 3.70 14.40 17.32
N THR A 201 4.23 15.28 16.47
CA THR A 201 5.58 15.83 16.59
C THR A 201 5.48 17.32 16.80
N HIS A 202 5.82 17.80 17.98
CA HIS A 202 5.56 19.18 18.41
C HIS A 202 6.83 19.84 18.95
N ALA A 203 7.29 20.89 18.28
CA ALA A 203 8.39 21.73 18.71
C ALA A 203 7.87 23.16 18.94
N GLU A 204 7.94 23.64 20.18
CA GLU A 204 7.30 24.91 20.53
C GLU A 204 8.15 25.81 21.43
N ILE A 205 8.15 27.10 21.13
CA ILE A 205 8.49 28.16 22.08
C ILE A 205 7.18 28.82 22.48
N GLU A 206 6.74 28.59 23.72
CA GLU A 206 5.49 29.12 24.25
C GLU A 206 5.58 30.66 24.43
N SER A 207 4.45 31.29 24.76
CA SER A 207 4.34 32.74 24.94
C SER A 207 5.18 33.26 26.12
N ASP A 208 5.38 34.58 26.20
CA ASP A 208 6.11 35.25 27.30
C ASP A 208 7.57 34.82 27.46
N VAL A 209 8.12 34.06 26.49
CA VAL A 209 9.53 33.67 26.48
C VAL A 209 10.40 34.88 26.13
N VAL A 210 11.49 35.05 26.89
CA VAL A 210 12.55 36.01 26.60
C VAL A 210 13.81 35.23 26.23
N LEU A 211 14.25 35.35 24.99
CA LEU A 211 15.33 34.51 24.45
C LEU A 211 16.34 35.33 23.68
N MET A 212 17.62 35.07 23.94
CA MET A 212 18.74 35.55 23.13
C MET A 212 19.54 34.39 22.57
N ALA A 213 19.83 34.38 21.28
CA ALA A 213 20.66 33.35 20.65
C ALA A 213 21.41 33.92 19.45
N ASP A 214 22.57 33.35 19.12
CA ASP A 214 23.30 33.62 17.89
C ASP A 214 22.63 32.93 16.68
N SER A 215 22.09 31.73 16.91
CA SER A 215 21.18 31.03 16.00
C SER A 215 20.05 30.32 16.77
N LEU A 216 18.86 30.28 16.17
CA LEU A 216 17.66 29.68 16.76
C LEU A 216 17.01 28.68 15.78
N ASP A 217 16.93 27.42 16.19
CA ASP A 217 16.23 26.36 15.47
C ASP A 217 15.01 25.88 16.25
N VAL A 218 13.84 25.91 15.62
CA VAL A 218 12.60 25.30 16.12
C VAL A 218 12.12 24.34 15.04
N SER A 219 12.38 23.06 15.23
CA SER A 219 12.21 22.04 14.18
C SER A 219 11.36 20.86 14.64
N ALA A 220 10.37 20.49 13.84
CA ALA A 220 9.54 19.30 14.04
C ALA A 220 9.67 18.41 12.81
N ASP A 221 10.22 17.20 12.98
CA ASP A 221 10.49 16.27 11.89
C ASP A 221 9.79 14.92 12.13
N HIS A 222 8.91 14.55 11.22
CA HIS A 222 8.22 13.28 11.23
C HIS A 222 8.54 12.46 9.96
N GLN A 223 8.84 11.18 10.16
CA GLN A 223 8.97 10.21 9.08
C GLN A 223 8.13 8.96 9.36
N SER A 224 7.39 8.49 8.36
CA SER A 224 6.71 7.20 8.44
C SER A 224 6.87 6.34 7.20
N ILE A 225 7.04 5.04 7.41
CA ILE A 225 7.04 4.02 6.37
C ILE A 225 6.07 2.91 6.77
N LEU A 226 5.01 2.72 5.99
CA LEU A 226 4.04 1.65 6.20
C LEU A 226 3.95 0.76 4.97
N LEU A 227 4.31 -0.51 5.14
CA LEU A 227 4.04 -1.57 4.17
C LEU A 227 3.03 -2.57 4.73
N GLY A 228 1.85 -2.62 4.12
CA GLY A 228 0.82 -3.61 4.40
C GLY A 228 0.70 -4.62 3.26
N VAL A 229 0.84 -5.91 3.55
CA VAL A 229 0.66 -6.99 2.59
C VAL A 229 -0.43 -7.95 3.05
N GLY A 230 -1.48 -8.11 2.24
CA GLY A 230 -2.60 -9.01 2.51
C GLY A 230 -2.78 -10.00 1.38
N SER A 231 -2.88 -11.29 1.70
CA SER A 231 -2.91 -12.29 0.64
C SER A 231 -3.72 -13.54 0.95
N SER A 232 -4.49 -14.04 -0.01
CA SER A 232 -5.36 -15.20 0.20
C SER A 232 -5.32 -16.21 -0.96
N GLY A 233 -5.16 -17.49 -0.62
CA GLY A 233 -4.97 -18.58 -1.58
C GLY A 233 -5.72 -19.87 -1.23
N GLY A 234 -6.51 -20.42 -2.15
CA GLY A 234 -7.16 -21.72 -1.93
C GLY A 234 -7.50 -22.56 -3.17
N LYS A 235 -7.60 -23.88 -2.95
CA LYS A 235 -7.88 -24.91 -3.95
C LYS A 235 -9.06 -25.79 -3.57
N SER A 236 -9.96 -26.03 -4.52
CA SER A 236 -10.95 -27.08 -4.38
C SER A 236 -11.33 -27.79 -5.68
N GLN A 237 -11.77 -29.06 -5.57
CA GLN A 237 -12.37 -29.77 -6.71
C GLN A 237 -13.83 -29.36 -6.96
N LYS A 238 -14.49 -28.62 -6.06
CA LYS A 238 -15.80 -28.00 -6.35
C LYS A 238 -15.76 -26.48 -6.23
N VAL A 239 -15.70 -25.93 -5.02
CA VAL A 239 -15.84 -24.48 -4.79
C VAL A 239 -14.65 -23.93 -4.04
N ALA A 240 -14.01 -22.89 -4.58
CA ALA A 240 -12.96 -22.15 -3.89
C ALA A 240 -13.36 -20.67 -3.78
N PHE A 241 -13.32 -20.12 -2.57
CA PHE A 241 -13.55 -18.70 -2.29
C PHE A 241 -12.37 -18.14 -1.51
N ASN A 242 -11.74 -17.07 -1.98
CA ASN A 242 -10.61 -16.45 -1.29
C ASN A 242 -10.69 -14.93 -1.37
N ALA A 243 -10.53 -14.27 -0.23
CA ALA A 243 -10.61 -12.82 -0.12
C ALA A 243 -9.45 -12.25 0.71
N SER A 244 -8.94 -11.10 0.29
CA SER A 244 -7.91 -10.35 1.02
C SER A 244 -8.32 -8.89 1.16
N ALA A 245 -8.06 -8.30 2.32
CA ALA A 245 -8.26 -6.88 2.56
C ALA A 245 -7.13 -6.29 3.39
N VAL A 246 -6.67 -5.10 3.02
CA VAL A 246 -5.61 -4.37 3.73
C VAL A 246 -6.06 -2.94 3.88
N ALA A 247 -6.12 -2.47 5.12
CA ALA A 247 -6.35 -1.08 5.47
C ALA A 247 -5.09 -0.49 6.10
N ASN A 248 -4.56 0.57 5.50
CA ASN A 248 -3.40 1.30 5.98
C ASN A 248 -3.82 2.73 6.27
N VAL A 249 -3.56 3.20 7.48
CA VAL A 249 -3.93 4.55 7.93
C VAL A 249 -2.69 5.19 8.53
N ILE A 250 -2.32 6.36 8.01
CA ILE A 250 -1.29 7.24 8.59
C ILE A 250 -1.99 8.56 8.92
N GLN A 251 -1.88 8.97 10.19
CA GLN A 251 -2.42 10.21 10.72
C GLN A 251 -1.31 10.95 11.46
N ASN A 252 -0.82 12.04 10.89
CA ASN A 252 0.29 12.79 11.48
C ASN A 252 -0.09 14.24 11.75
N SER A 253 0.41 14.77 12.86
CA SER A 253 0.45 16.19 13.15
C SER A 253 1.88 16.58 13.46
N THR A 254 2.45 17.47 12.66
CA THR A 254 3.84 17.91 12.76
C THR A 254 3.87 19.43 12.85
N GLN A 255 4.18 19.97 14.03
CA GLN A 255 4.05 21.39 14.32
C GLN A 255 5.36 21.96 14.89
N ALA A 256 5.85 23.00 14.24
CA ALA A 256 6.92 23.86 14.74
C ALA A 256 6.37 25.27 14.96
N TRP A 257 6.47 25.79 16.17
CA TRP A 257 5.80 27.04 16.51
C TRP A 257 6.61 27.92 17.47
N ILE A 258 6.75 29.19 17.13
CA ILE A 258 7.09 30.25 18.08
C ILE A 258 5.81 31.03 18.36
N ALA A 259 5.30 30.96 19.59
CA ALA A 259 4.06 31.61 19.98
C ALA A 259 4.18 33.15 19.98
N ASP A 260 3.03 33.81 19.97
CA ASP A 260 2.95 35.26 20.15
C ASP A 260 3.34 35.69 21.57
N ASN A 261 3.51 37.00 21.76
CA ASN A 261 3.97 37.57 23.03
C ASN A 261 5.36 37.05 23.49
N SER A 262 6.20 36.60 22.56
CA SER A 262 7.60 36.24 22.81
C SER A 262 8.55 37.39 22.44
N TYR A 263 9.64 37.53 23.19
CA TYR A 263 10.66 38.57 23.01
C TYR A 263 12.00 37.91 22.67
N ILE A 264 12.29 37.81 21.38
CA ILE A 264 13.38 37.01 20.85
C ILE A 264 14.36 37.90 20.09
N ARG A 265 15.66 37.79 20.41
CA ARG A 265 16.73 38.33 19.59
C ARG A 265 17.64 37.22 19.09
N VAL A 266 17.77 37.13 17.78
CA VAL A 266 18.66 36.20 17.08
C VAL A 266 19.79 36.98 16.42
N GLY A 267 21.03 36.52 16.60
CA GLY A 267 22.21 37.08 15.97
C GLY A 267 22.30 36.76 14.47
N SER A 268 23.52 36.77 13.94
CA SER A 268 23.82 36.48 12.54
C SER A 268 24.52 35.13 12.36
N GLY A 269 24.48 34.26 13.37
CA GLY A 269 24.97 32.89 13.27
C GLY A 269 24.15 32.06 12.29
N THR A 270 24.53 30.79 12.10
CA THR A 270 23.78 29.86 11.27
C THR A 270 23.21 28.74 12.12
N VAL A 271 22.00 28.28 11.80
CA VAL A 271 21.38 27.13 12.46
C VAL A 271 22.17 25.84 12.17
N ASP A 272 22.71 25.72 10.96
CA ASP A 272 23.62 24.65 10.57
C ASP A 272 25.04 25.22 10.44
N SER A 273 25.96 24.78 11.29
CA SER A 273 27.35 25.27 11.29
C SER A 273 28.15 24.82 10.08
N ASP A 274 27.71 23.75 9.41
CA ASP A 274 28.36 23.19 8.23
C ASP A 274 27.83 23.80 6.92
N ASP A 275 26.72 24.55 7.00
CA ASP A 275 26.12 25.28 5.87
C ASP A 275 26.11 26.79 6.12
N SER A 276 27.05 27.50 5.50
CA SER A 276 27.13 28.96 5.57
C SER A 276 25.93 29.71 4.97
N SER A 277 25.03 29.01 4.27
CA SER A 277 23.78 29.56 3.73
C SER A 277 22.56 29.24 4.60
N SER A 278 22.74 28.50 5.69
CA SER A 278 21.69 28.20 6.65
C SER A 278 21.24 29.47 7.38
N PRO A 279 19.93 29.65 7.61
CA PRO A 279 19.40 30.86 8.25
C PRO A 279 19.86 30.98 9.71
N ALA A 280 19.79 32.19 10.25
CA ALA A 280 20.01 32.45 11.67
C ALA A 280 18.80 32.02 12.50
N LEU A 281 17.59 32.20 11.97
CA LEU A 281 16.33 31.72 12.54
C LEU A 281 15.69 30.69 11.61
N ARG A 282 15.47 29.47 12.09
CA ARG A 282 14.68 28.44 11.40
C ARG A 282 13.49 28.03 12.25
N VAL A 283 12.30 28.08 11.65
CA VAL A 283 11.10 27.40 12.17
C VAL A 283 10.63 26.46 11.08
N SER A 284 10.81 25.15 11.28
CA SER A 284 10.53 24.16 10.23
C SER A 284 9.72 22.97 10.71
N ALA A 285 8.69 22.61 9.95
CA ALA A 285 7.90 21.40 10.17
C ALA A 285 7.97 20.51 8.92
N ASN A 286 8.47 19.29 9.04
CA ASN A 286 8.65 18.37 7.91
C ASN A 286 7.96 17.03 8.18
N ASP A 287 7.09 16.61 7.27
CA ASP A 287 6.48 15.27 7.29
C ASP A 287 6.80 14.51 6.00
N ALA A 288 7.47 13.36 6.15
CA ALA A 288 7.74 12.43 5.07
C ALA A 288 7.01 11.10 5.31
N SER A 289 6.02 10.79 4.48
CA SER A 289 5.17 9.60 4.65
C SER A 289 5.16 8.70 3.42
N TYR A 290 5.52 7.44 3.61
CA TYR A 290 5.56 6.41 2.57
C TYR A 290 4.59 5.29 2.91
N MET A 291 3.54 5.12 2.09
CA MET A 291 2.52 4.11 2.31
C MET A 291 2.44 3.17 1.12
N ILE A 292 2.59 1.87 1.37
CA ILE A 292 2.49 0.83 0.36
C ILE A 292 1.48 -0.22 0.83
N ASN A 293 0.43 -0.40 0.05
CA ASN A 293 -0.62 -1.38 0.29
C ASN A 293 -0.66 -2.39 -0.85
N LEU A 294 -0.40 -3.66 -0.54
CA LEU A 294 -0.42 -4.77 -1.49
C LEU A 294 -1.44 -5.82 -1.05
N THR A 295 -2.50 -6.02 -1.82
CA THR A 295 -3.51 -7.04 -1.52
C THR A 295 -3.77 -7.96 -2.71
N GLY A 296 -3.87 -9.27 -2.43
CA GLY A 296 -3.93 -10.29 -3.47
C GLY A 296 -4.81 -11.48 -3.14
N SER A 297 -5.61 -11.96 -4.09
CA SER A 297 -6.26 -13.27 -3.97
C SER A 297 -6.03 -14.15 -5.19
N PHE A 298 -5.81 -15.44 -4.96
CA PHE A 298 -5.71 -16.44 -6.03
C PHE A 298 -6.43 -17.74 -5.67
N ASN A 299 -7.24 -18.29 -6.56
CA ASN A 299 -7.99 -19.50 -6.27
C ASN A 299 -8.26 -20.40 -7.48
N THR A 300 -8.41 -21.69 -7.20
CA THR A 300 -8.75 -22.70 -8.20
C THR A 300 -9.91 -23.57 -7.73
N GLY A 301 -10.98 -23.64 -8.51
CA GLY A 301 -12.18 -24.43 -8.25
C GLY A 301 -12.51 -25.39 -9.40
N GLY A 302 -13.02 -26.58 -9.11
CA GLY A 302 -13.48 -27.49 -10.18
C GLY A 302 -14.81 -27.06 -10.81
N LYS A 303 -15.72 -26.47 -10.02
CA LYS A 303 -17.01 -25.92 -10.47
C LYS A 303 -17.05 -24.40 -10.39
N ALA A 304 -16.65 -23.83 -9.26
CA ALA A 304 -16.71 -22.39 -9.04
C ALA A 304 -15.44 -21.89 -8.32
N ALA A 305 -14.96 -20.72 -8.72
CA ALA A 305 -13.78 -20.08 -8.16
C ALA A 305 -14.05 -18.57 -8.02
N VAL A 306 -13.92 -18.03 -6.80
CA VAL A 306 -14.21 -16.62 -6.49
C VAL A 306 -13.03 -15.98 -5.77
N GLY A 307 -12.43 -14.96 -6.39
CA GLY A 307 -11.36 -14.14 -5.81
C GLY A 307 -11.79 -12.70 -5.54
N ALA A 308 -11.46 -12.19 -4.37
CA ALA A 308 -11.68 -10.80 -4.00
C ALA A 308 -10.44 -10.16 -3.37
N SER A 309 -10.13 -8.92 -3.72
CA SER A 309 -9.09 -8.14 -3.05
C SER A 309 -9.53 -6.68 -2.84
N ALA A 310 -9.21 -6.11 -1.67
CA ALA A 310 -9.60 -4.75 -1.30
C ALA A 310 -8.46 -4.01 -0.58
N GLY A 311 -7.92 -2.97 -1.21
CA GLY A 311 -6.94 -2.08 -0.59
C GLY A 311 -7.62 -0.80 -0.13
N VAL A 312 -7.39 -0.39 1.12
CA VAL A 312 -7.79 0.91 1.64
C VAL A 312 -6.55 1.60 2.20
N SER A 313 -6.34 2.84 1.78
CA SER A 313 -5.29 3.70 2.28
C SER A 313 -5.89 5.03 2.74
N VAL A 314 -5.50 5.50 3.91
CA VAL A 314 -5.88 6.80 4.46
C VAL A 314 -4.59 7.52 4.86
N LEU A 315 -4.31 8.66 4.26
CA LEU A 315 -3.18 9.51 4.61
C LEU A 315 -3.72 10.88 5.03
N GLU A 316 -3.59 11.19 6.31
CA GLU A 316 -4.00 12.48 6.88
C GLU A 316 -2.77 13.13 7.51
N ARG A 317 -2.42 14.34 7.08
CA ARG A 317 -1.25 15.06 7.59
C ARG A 317 -1.57 16.52 7.83
N ASP A 318 -1.24 16.99 9.03
CA ASP A 318 -1.30 18.40 9.39
C ASP A 318 0.11 18.91 9.77
N THR A 319 0.75 19.60 8.83
CA THR A 319 2.14 20.05 8.96
C THR A 319 2.21 21.57 8.97
N ARG A 320 2.62 22.14 10.10
CA ARG A 320 2.56 23.59 10.34
C ARG A 320 3.85 24.16 10.90
N ALA A 321 4.39 25.18 10.23
CA ALA A 321 5.48 26.01 10.73
C ALA A 321 4.96 27.43 10.94
N MET A 322 5.06 27.95 12.16
CA MET A 322 4.41 29.20 12.52
C MET A 322 5.28 30.10 13.40
N ILE A 323 5.17 31.40 13.17
CA ILE A 323 5.67 32.44 14.07
C ILE A 323 4.51 33.37 14.43
N GLY A 324 4.33 33.60 15.72
CA GLY A 324 3.30 34.44 16.31
C GLY A 324 1.97 33.71 16.47
N ARG A 325 0.85 34.34 16.15
CA ARG A 325 -0.48 33.84 16.49
C ARG A 325 -0.87 32.61 15.68
N GLU A 326 -1.31 31.54 16.35
CA GLU A 326 -1.78 30.30 15.72
C GLU A 326 -2.85 30.55 14.67
N VAL A 327 -2.71 29.92 13.50
CA VAL A 327 -3.69 29.95 12.40
C VAL A 327 -4.69 28.82 12.60
N SER A 328 -5.96 29.15 12.86
CA SER A 328 -7.00 28.15 13.14
C SER A 328 -7.48 27.40 11.88
N GLY A 329 -7.13 27.89 10.68
CA GLY A 329 -7.49 27.25 9.41
C GLY A 329 -7.01 28.00 8.16
N PRO A 330 -7.23 27.44 6.95
CA PRO A 330 -6.64 27.92 5.68
C PRO A 330 -6.99 29.36 5.28
N TRP A 331 -7.99 29.96 5.93
CA TRP A 331 -8.52 31.30 5.63
C TRP A 331 -8.73 32.14 6.89
N ASP A 332 -7.97 31.87 7.96
CA ASP A 332 -8.11 32.62 9.21
C ASP A 332 -7.69 34.08 9.02
N ASP A 333 -8.68 34.93 8.73
CA ASP A 333 -8.59 36.39 8.54
C ASP A 333 -8.93 37.17 9.82
N SER A 334 -8.90 36.48 10.98
CA SER A 334 -9.26 37.07 12.26
C SER A 334 -8.47 38.37 12.48
N PRO A 335 -9.16 39.48 12.85
CA PRO A 335 -8.51 40.77 12.96
C PRO A 335 -7.40 40.72 14.02
N LEU A 336 -6.19 41.07 13.59
CA LEU A 336 -5.03 41.18 14.48
C LEU A 336 -5.15 42.47 15.30
N SER A 337 -5.62 42.34 16.53
CA SER A 337 -5.60 43.40 17.55
C SER A 337 -4.78 42.96 18.76
N GLY A 338 -4.25 43.95 19.51
CA GLY A 338 -3.40 43.70 20.67
C GLY A 338 -2.13 42.93 20.31
N LEU A 339 -1.44 43.34 19.25
CA LEU A 339 -0.17 42.73 18.85
C LEU A 339 0.84 42.83 20.01
N GLN A 340 1.50 41.73 20.30
CA GLN A 340 2.49 41.61 21.37
C GLN A 340 3.62 40.69 20.91
N GLY A 341 4.78 40.83 21.55
CA GLY A 341 5.99 40.12 21.18
C GLY A 341 6.80 40.82 20.09
N SER A 342 8.12 40.63 20.16
CA SER A 342 9.10 41.22 19.26
C SER A 342 10.12 40.16 18.89
N ILE A 343 10.34 39.96 17.60
CA ILE A 343 11.40 39.12 17.06
C ILE A 343 12.34 40.00 16.25
N VAL A 344 13.62 39.98 16.60
CA VAL A 344 14.68 40.67 15.87
C VAL A 344 15.71 39.63 15.43
N VAL A 345 16.05 39.61 14.14
CA VAL A 345 17.00 38.66 13.55
C VAL A 345 18.07 39.43 12.79
N ASP A 346 19.33 39.31 13.20
CA ASP A 346 20.44 40.00 12.54
C ASP A 346 20.89 39.28 11.24
N GLY A 347 20.51 38.02 11.04
CA GLY A 347 20.75 37.22 9.81
C GLY A 347 19.48 36.88 9.00
N ASP A 348 19.53 35.77 8.26
CA ASP A 348 18.40 35.24 7.47
C ASP A 348 17.38 34.52 8.38
N ALA A 349 16.10 34.56 7.99
CA ALA A 349 15.00 33.88 8.69
C ALA A 349 14.21 32.99 7.72
N LEU A 350 13.93 31.75 8.15
CA LEU A 350 13.16 30.75 7.40
C LEU A 350 11.99 30.25 8.24
N VAL A 351 10.80 30.28 7.66
CA VAL A 351 9.61 29.57 8.17
C VAL A 351 9.11 28.63 7.08
N ALA A 352 9.29 27.33 7.27
CA ALA A 352 9.01 26.34 6.23
C ALA A 352 8.21 25.13 6.73
N SER A 353 7.16 24.78 6.02
CA SER A 353 6.43 23.53 6.24
C SER A 353 6.51 22.67 4.98
N THR A 354 6.89 21.41 5.11
CA THR A 354 7.05 20.49 3.96
C THR A 354 6.34 19.17 4.20
N ASN A 355 5.43 18.82 3.30
CA ASN A 355 4.88 17.48 3.15
C ASN A 355 5.50 16.81 1.92
N SER A 356 6.05 15.60 2.12
CA SER A 356 6.55 14.76 1.03
C SER A 356 6.13 13.32 1.23
N GLY A 357 5.98 12.57 0.14
CA GLY A 357 5.58 11.17 0.31
C GLY A 357 5.22 10.44 -0.96
N VAL A 358 5.02 9.14 -0.80
CA VAL A 358 4.57 8.23 -1.86
C VAL A 358 3.50 7.31 -1.31
N VAL A 359 2.38 7.22 -2.01
CA VAL A 359 1.32 6.24 -1.76
C VAL A 359 1.22 5.28 -2.95
N ILE A 360 1.34 3.99 -2.68
CA ILE A 360 1.17 2.93 -3.68
C ILE A 360 0.15 1.94 -3.17
N ASP A 361 -0.94 1.78 -3.92
CA ASP A 361 -1.95 0.78 -3.64
C ASP A 361 -2.12 -0.17 -4.81
N LEU A 362 -2.05 -1.48 -4.53
CA LEU A 362 -2.23 -2.53 -5.51
C LEU A 362 -3.18 -3.62 -4.99
N ALA A 363 -4.28 -3.83 -5.71
CA ALA A 363 -5.21 -4.92 -5.47
C ALA A 363 -5.32 -5.85 -6.67
N VAL A 364 -5.02 -7.14 -6.49
CA VAL A 364 -5.11 -8.13 -7.57
C VAL A 364 -5.97 -9.34 -7.16
N ALA A 365 -6.85 -9.80 -8.05
CA ALA A 365 -7.66 -11.00 -7.83
C ALA A 365 -7.60 -11.95 -9.03
N GLY A 366 -7.39 -13.24 -8.77
CA GLY A 366 -7.32 -14.27 -9.79
C GLY A 366 -8.16 -15.51 -9.45
N SER A 367 -8.95 -15.99 -10.41
CA SER A 367 -9.80 -17.18 -10.23
C SER A 367 -9.75 -18.11 -11.43
N VAL A 368 -9.56 -19.41 -11.20
CA VAL A 368 -9.59 -20.44 -12.25
C VAL A 368 -10.66 -21.49 -11.92
N ALA A 369 -11.65 -21.68 -12.80
CA ALA A 369 -12.70 -22.69 -12.67
C ALA A 369 -12.64 -23.74 -13.79
N GLY A 370 -13.12 -24.97 -13.57
CA GLY A 370 -13.49 -25.88 -14.67
C GLY A 370 -12.65 -27.14 -14.91
N LYS A 371 -11.80 -27.54 -13.97
CA LYS A 371 -11.11 -28.85 -13.98
C LYS A 371 -11.62 -29.76 -12.87
N SER A 372 -12.85 -30.26 -12.96
CA SER A 372 -13.19 -31.44 -12.16
C SER A 372 -12.44 -32.64 -12.74
N LYS A 373 -11.49 -33.23 -12.02
CA LYS A 373 -11.13 -34.64 -12.31
C LYS A 373 -12.42 -35.43 -12.10
N SER A 374 -12.87 -36.10 -13.14
CA SER A 374 -13.90 -37.12 -13.00
C SER A 374 -13.30 -38.24 -12.17
N ASP A 375 -13.61 -38.27 -10.89
CA ASP A 375 -13.49 -39.53 -10.16
C ASP A 375 -14.44 -40.51 -10.84
N ALA A 376 -13.85 -41.56 -11.40
CA ALA A 376 -14.57 -42.73 -11.84
C ALA A 376 -15.50 -43.16 -10.71
N SER A 377 -16.74 -43.47 -11.07
CA SER A 377 -17.74 -44.01 -10.16
C SER A 377 -17.17 -45.19 -9.36
N SER A 378 -16.74 -44.94 -8.12
CA SER A 378 -16.67 -45.98 -7.11
C SER A 378 -18.06 -46.04 -6.50
N SER A 379 -18.86 -47.00 -6.99
CA SER A 379 -20.06 -47.45 -6.30
C SER A 379 -19.63 -47.97 -4.93
N SER A 380 -19.62 -47.11 -3.91
CA SER A 380 -19.64 -47.55 -2.52
C SER A 380 -21.07 -47.41 -2.03
N SER A 381 -21.72 -48.55 -1.84
CA SER A 381 -23.01 -48.68 -1.19
C SER A 381 -22.90 -48.15 0.24
N THR A 382 -23.41 -46.95 0.50
CA THR A 382 -23.46 -46.38 1.84
C THR A 382 -24.62 -46.99 2.63
N GLN A 383 -24.33 -47.96 3.51
CA GLN A 383 -25.15 -48.17 4.70
C GLN A 383 -25.00 -46.95 5.62
N PRO A 384 -26.06 -46.52 6.32
CA PRO A 384 -25.99 -45.37 7.21
C PRO A 384 -25.12 -45.73 8.43
N ALA A 385 -23.96 -45.08 8.55
CA ALA A 385 -23.12 -45.20 9.73
C ALA A 385 -23.78 -44.42 10.88
N GLN A 386 -24.02 -45.14 11.97
CA GLN A 386 -24.53 -44.65 13.25
C GLN A 386 -23.45 -43.79 13.93
N ASP A 387 -23.83 -42.64 14.47
CA ASP A 387 -22.95 -41.74 15.22
C ASP A 387 -22.26 -42.49 16.37
N ASP A 388 -20.92 -42.47 16.38
CA ASP A 388 -20.09 -42.99 17.47
C ASP A 388 -20.14 -41.97 18.64
N PRO A 389 -20.72 -42.33 19.80
CA PRO A 389 -20.96 -41.41 20.92
C PRO A 389 -19.68 -41.03 21.69
N GLY A 390 -18.49 -41.46 21.25
CA GLY A 390 -17.20 -41.18 21.91
C GLY A 390 -16.36 -40.04 21.33
N LYS A 391 -16.78 -39.37 20.24
CA LYS A 391 -16.01 -38.26 19.63
C LYS A 391 -16.78 -36.94 19.73
N TRP A 392 -16.02 -35.84 19.92
CA TRP A 392 -16.56 -34.48 19.98
C TRP A 392 -17.55 -34.22 18.82
N PRO A 393 -18.64 -33.47 19.05
CA PRO A 393 -19.71 -33.27 18.06
C PRO A 393 -19.16 -32.80 16.71
N ASN A 394 -19.10 -33.69 15.73
CA ASN A 394 -18.83 -33.34 14.34
C ASN A 394 -20.16 -32.97 13.70
N ASN A 395 -20.41 -31.66 13.56
CA ASN A 395 -21.60 -31.08 12.94
C ASN A 395 -21.66 -31.31 11.41
N GLN A 396 -21.39 -32.53 10.95
CA GLN A 396 -21.32 -32.91 9.53
C GLN A 396 -22.60 -32.61 8.76
N ALA A 397 -23.76 -32.75 9.41
CA ALA A 397 -25.06 -32.38 8.83
C ALA A 397 -25.19 -30.86 8.58
N ASN A 398 -24.71 -30.02 9.51
CA ASN A 398 -24.74 -28.57 9.35
C ASN A 398 -23.76 -28.10 8.26
N TYR A 399 -22.56 -28.71 8.17
CA TYR A 399 -21.62 -28.43 7.08
C TYR A 399 -22.19 -28.78 5.72
N ASN A 400 -22.86 -29.94 5.58
CA ASN A 400 -23.50 -30.32 4.33
C ASN A 400 -24.62 -29.34 3.92
N SER A 401 -25.36 -28.79 4.87
CA SER A 401 -26.40 -27.79 4.62
C SER A 401 -25.81 -26.47 4.11
N VAL A 402 -24.75 -25.95 4.74
CA VAL A 402 -24.08 -24.70 4.32
C VAL A 402 -23.41 -24.88 2.96
N ILE A 403 -22.75 -26.02 2.72
CA ILE A 403 -22.17 -26.37 1.42
C ILE A 403 -23.26 -26.47 0.34
N GLY A 404 -24.41 -27.07 0.66
CA GLY A 404 -25.55 -27.18 -0.23
C GLY A 404 -26.20 -25.84 -0.59
N GLN A 405 -26.34 -24.92 0.38
CA GLN A 405 -26.84 -23.56 0.15
C GLN A 405 -25.87 -22.73 -0.69
N LEU A 406 -24.57 -22.81 -0.42
CA LEU A 406 -23.55 -22.10 -1.20
C LEU A 406 -23.49 -22.61 -2.65
N GLN A 407 -23.60 -23.93 -2.86
CA GLN A 407 -23.68 -24.53 -4.19
C GLN A 407 -24.98 -24.16 -4.92
N GLY A 408 -26.12 -24.21 -4.23
CA GLY A 408 -27.43 -23.87 -4.80
C GLY A 408 -27.52 -22.41 -5.23
N ASN A 409 -27.01 -21.47 -4.41
CA ASN A 409 -27.04 -20.05 -4.72
C ASN A 409 -26.10 -19.66 -5.87
N LEU A 410 -24.98 -20.37 -6.03
CA LEU A 410 -24.04 -20.17 -7.15
C LEU A 410 -24.56 -20.81 -8.46
N ASP A 411 -25.27 -21.94 -8.41
CA ASP A 411 -25.95 -22.55 -9.58
C ASP A 411 -27.20 -21.74 -10.01
N SER A 412 -27.87 -21.03 -9.09
CA SER A 412 -29.07 -20.23 -9.41
C SER A 412 -28.79 -18.79 -9.86
N GLY A 413 -27.54 -18.30 -9.73
CA GLY A 413 -27.15 -16.95 -10.14
C GLY A 413 -26.90 -16.79 -11.64
N SER A 414 -26.74 -17.89 -12.38
CA SER A 414 -26.72 -17.89 -13.84
C SER A 414 -28.15 -17.98 -14.38
N GLY A 415 -28.60 -16.93 -15.06
CA GLY A 415 -29.94 -16.82 -15.62
C GLY A 415 -30.42 -18.08 -16.34
N SER A 416 -31.71 -18.39 -16.15
CA SER A 416 -32.37 -19.56 -16.72
C SER A 416 -32.15 -19.67 -18.23
N SER A 417 -31.36 -20.64 -18.67
CA SER A 417 -31.52 -21.22 -20.01
C SER A 417 -31.30 -22.72 -19.95
N SER A 418 -32.37 -23.42 -20.32
CA SER A 418 -32.44 -24.86 -20.45
C SER A 418 -31.55 -25.36 -21.60
N SER A 419 -30.94 -26.52 -21.37
CA SER A 419 -30.44 -27.53 -22.31
C SER A 419 -28.95 -27.51 -22.69
N SER A 420 -28.39 -28.73 -22.67
CA SER A 420 -27.06 -29.17 -23.10
C SER A 420 -25.92 -29.10 -22.08
N SER A 421 -25.63 -30.29 -21.54
CA SER A 421 -24.52 -30.65 -20.66
C SER A 421 -23.14 -30.28 -21.24
N SER A 422 -22.67 -29.08 -20.94
CA SER A 422 -21.23 -28.77 -20.91
C SER A 422 -20.86 -28.33 -19.49
N LYS A 423 -19.96 -29.08 -18.84
CA LYS A 423 -19.46 -28.79 -17.48
C LYS A 423 -18.48 -27.61 -17.55
N ILE A 424 -19.01 -26.41 -17.76
CA ILE A 424 -18.22 -25.18 -17.75
C ILE A 424 -18.13 -24.73 -16.29
N GLY A 425 -16.91 -24.57 -15.77
CA GLY A 425 -16.72 -23.96 -14.46
C GLY A 425 -16.95 -22.45 -14.50
N VAL A 426 -17.34 -21.83 -13.39
CA VAL A 426 -17.56 -20.38 -13.26
C VAL A 426 -16.46 -19.74 -12.43
N GLY A 427 -15.63 -18.87 -13.03
CA GLY A 427 -14.66 -18.03 -12.34
C GLY A 427 -15.19 -16.60 -12.16
N LEU A 428 -15.00 -16.03 -10.97
CA LEU A 428 -15.31 -14.64 -10.63
C LEU A 428 -14.10 -14.02 -9.93
N SER A 429 -13.65 -12.85 -10.38
CA SER A 429 -12.56 -12.12 -9.74
C SER A 429 -12.88 -10.63 -9.69
N GLY A 430 -12.69 -10.02 -8.53
CA GLY A 430 -12.90 -8.59 -8.33
C GLY A 430 -11.85 -8.00 -7.41
N SER A 431 -11.42 -6.78 -7.72
CA SER A 431 -10.42 -6.05 -6.96
C SER A 431 -10.86 -4.60 -6.84
N VAL A 432 -10.65 -3.99 -5.67
CA VAL A 432 -10.92 -2.57 -5.44
C VAL A 432 -9.78 -1.94 -4.65
N VAL A 433 -9.49 -0.68 -4.96
CA VAL A 433 -8.62 0.16 -4.15
C VAL A 433 -9.39 1.44 -3.84
N VAL A 434 -9.31 1.89 -2.59
CA VAL A 434 -9.81 3.18 -2.12
C VAL A 434 -8.68 3.91 -1.43
N HIS A 435 -8.40 5.13 -1.87
CA HIS A 435 -7.47 6.03 -1.20
C HIS A 435 -8.23 7.28 -0.73
N VAL A 436 -7.95 7.70 0.50
CA VAL A 436 -8.38 8.98 1.06
C VAL A 436 -7.12 9.72 1.50
N GLY A 437 -6.92 10.92 0.97
CA GLY A 437 -5.77 11.76 1.30
C GLY A 437 -6.26 13.14 1.71
N ASP A 438 -5.77 13.64 2.85
CA ASP A 438 -5.90 15.03 3.26
C ASP A 438 -4.55 15.53 3.78
N ASP A 439 -3.96 16.46 3.04
CA ASP A 439 -2.67 17.06 3.36
C ASP A 439 -2.88 18.55 3.59
N ASN A 440 -2.63 19.00 4.82
CA ASN A 440 -2.62 20.41 5.19
C ASN A 440 -1.19 20.85 5.50
N THR A 441 -0.66 21.76 4.67
CA THR A 441 0.69 22.29 4.79
C THR A 441 0.64 23.80 4.95
N VAL A 442 1.09 24.32 6.10
CA VAL A 442 0.96 25.75 6.44
C VAL A 442 2.29 26.33 6.97
N ALA A 443 2.76 27.39 6.34
CA ALA A 443 3.87 28.20 6.82
C ALA A 443 3.41 29.66 6.99
N THR A 444 3.52 30.22 8.20
CA THR A 444 3.04 31.60 8.44
C THR A 444 3.88 32.39 9.44
N ILE A 445 3.89 33.70 9.25
CA ILE A 445 4.37 34.69 10.22
C ILE A 445 3.22 35.69 10.41
N ARG A 446 2.66 35.78 11.62
CA ARG A 446 1.55 36.72 11.89
C ARG A 446 1.41 37.04 13.38
N GLY A 447 0.81 38.18 13.70
CA GLY A 447 0.38 38.48 15.08
C GLY A 447 1.47 38.96 16.04
N LEU A 448 2.65 39.31 15.54
CA LEU A 448 3.71 39.99 16.31
C LEU A 448 3.53 41.51 16.28
N ASP A 449 3.98 42.20 17.34
CA ASP A 449 4.07 43.67 17.35
C ASP A 449 5.20 44.14 16.45
N THR A 450 6.37 43.48 16.54
CA THR A 450 7.50 43.75 15.66
C THR A 450 8.14 42.45 15.17
N MET A 451 8.39 42.37 13.87
CA MET A 451 9.34 41.43 13.28
C MET A 451 10.33 42.20 12.43
N ASP A 452 11.58 42.25 12.87
CA ASP A 452 12.68 42.93 12.17
C ASP A 452 13.74 41.92 11.78
N VAL A 453 14.04 41.83 10.49
CA VAL A 453 15.00 40.86 9.94
C VAL A 453 15.94 41.62 9.02
N ASN A 454 17.23 41.61 9.34
CA ASN A 454 18.27 42.28 8.55
C ASN A 454 18.62 41.49 7.27
N GLY A 455 18.49 40.16 7.31
CA GLY A 455 18.71 39.27 6.18
C GLY A 455 17.46 39.01 5.33
N ARG A 456 17.48 37.90 4.60
CA ARG A 456 16.34 37.42 3.81
C ARG A 456 15.30 36.74 4.71
N VAL A 457 14.03 36.95 4.40
CA VAL A 457 12.90 36.23 4.99
C VAL A 457 12.28 35.32 3.95
N ASP A 458 12.33 34.01 4.19
CA ASP A 458 11.66 33.01 3.35
C ASP A 458 10.52 32.35 4.14
N VAL A 459 9.32 32.37 3.56
CA VAL A 459 8.14 31.67 4.10
C VAL A 459 7.61 30.74 3.02
N ALA A 460 7.63 29.43 3.27
CA ALA A 460 7.31 28.43 2.26
C ALA A 460 6.49 27.26 2.81
N ALA A 461 5.36 26.98 2.16
CA ALA A 461 4.58 25.77 2.37
C ALA A 461 4.70 24.90 1.10
N ASN A 462 5.31 23.73 1.22
CA ASN A 462 5.57 22.83 0.09
C ASN A 462 4.86 21.50 0.31
N ASP A 463 4.03 21.10 -0.62
CA ASP A 463 3.32 19.81 -0.57
C ASP A 463 3.58 19.01 -1.84
N ALA A 464 4.16 17.81 -1.68
CA ALA A 464 4.60 16.96 -2.77
C ALA A 464 4.36 15.47 -2.46
N THR A 465 3.10 15.04 -2.57
CA THR A 465 2.70 13.63 -2.46
C THR A 465 2.52 13.01 -3.84
N GLN A 466 3.19 11.88 -4.09
CA GLN A 466 2.98 11.08 -5.30
C GLN A 466 2.08 9.88 -5.01
N MET A 467 1.22 9.51 -5.96
CA MET A 467 0.26 8.44 -5.77
C MET A 467 0.15 7.54 -7.01
N GLY A 468 0.09 6.22 -6.76
CA GLY A 468 -0.23 5.21 -7.77
C GLY A 468 -1.24 4.21 -7.23
N MET A 469 -2.35 4.00 -7.94
CA MET A 469 -3.42 3.08 -7.54
C MET A 469 -3.73 2.11 -8.66
N PHE A 470 -3.72 0.81 -8.36
CA PHE A 470 -3.92 -0.24 -9.34
C PHE A 470 -4.89 -1.31 -8.80
N ALA A 471 -5.93 -1.62 -9.57
CA ALA A 471 -6.84 -2.72 -9.27
C ALA A 471 -7.02 -3.58 -10.54
N GLY A 472 -6.82 -4.89 -10.41
CA GLY A 472 -6.99 -5.84 -11.52
C GLY A 472 -7.57 -7.19 -11.10
N GLY A 473 -8.54 -7.68 -11.88
CA GLY A 473 -9.16 -8.99 -11.70
C GLY A 473 -9.06 -9.84 -12.96
N ALA A 474 -8.69 -11.12 -12.84
CA ALA A 474 -8.66 -12.07 -13.95
C ALA A 474 -9.39 -13.38 -13.60
N ALA A 475 -10.38 -13.74 -14.40
CA ALA A 475 -11.15 -14.97 -14.23
C ALA A 475 -11.04 -15.88 -15.47
N ILE A 476 -10.69 -17.14 -15.26
CA ILE A 476 -10.54 -18.15 -16.31
C ILE A 476 -11.52 -19.29 -16.05
N SER A 477 -12.45 -19.50 -16.98
CA SER A 477 -13.41 -20.60 -16.95
C SER A 477 -13.03 -21.65 -18.00
N LEU A 478 -12.67 -22.85 -17.53
CA LEU A 478 -12.26 -23.96 -18.38
C LEU A 478 -13.47 -24.88 -18.63
N SER A 479 -13.61 -25.33 -19.88
CA SER A 479 -14.55 -26.38 -20.23
C SER A 479 -13.82 -27.71 -20.36
N GLN A 480 -14.45 -28.81 -19.94
CA GLN A 480 -13.96 -30.13 -20.33
C GLN A 480 -14.18 -30.30 -21.84
N LYS A 481 -13.08 -30.37 -22.61
CA LYS A 481 -13.13 -30.79 -24.01
C LYS A 481 -13.72 -32.20 -24.04
N ALA A 482 -14.98 -32.32 -24.45
CA ALA A 482 -15.58 -33.62 -24.70
C ALA A 482 -14.78 -34.27 -25.83
N TRP A 483 -14.02 -35.32 -25.51
CA TRP A 483 -13.39 -36.12 -26.54
C TRP A 483 -14.53 -36.76 -27.35
N PRO A 484 -14.65 -36.50 -28.66
CA PRO A 484 -15.67 -37.16 -29.45
C PRO A 484 -15.40 -38.66 -29.34
N TRP A 485 -16.44 -39.43 -28.98
CA TRP A 485 -16.40 -40.87 -29.12
C TRP A 485 -15.95 -41.21 -30.55
N PRO A 486 -15.07 -42.20 -30.75
CA PRO A 486 -14.61 -42.57 -32.08
C PRO A 486 -15.80 -43.10 -32.88
N GLY A 487 -16.37 -42.29 -33.77
CA GLY A 487 -17.45 -42.74 -34.66
C GLY A 487 -18.41 -41.71 -35.25
N GLN A 488 -18.36 -40.41 -34.90
CA GLN A 488 -19.25 -39.41 -35.54
C GLN A 488 -18.49 -38.45 -36.47
N PRO A 489 -18.95 -38.27 -37.73
CA PRO A 489 -18.36 -37.29 -38.64
C PRO A 489 -18.68 -35.86 -38.18
N PRO A 490 -17.79 -34.89 -38.44
CA PRO A 490 -17.94 -33.52 -37.96
C PRO A 490 -19.10 -32.82 -38.69
N LEU A 491 -20.09 -32.37 -37.93
CA LEU A 491 -21.09 -31.41 -38.40
C LEU A 491 -20.46 -30.01 -38.41
N LEU A 492 -20.31 -29.46 -39.62
CA LEU A 492 -20.03 -28.04 -39.84
C LEU A 492 -21.17 -27.20 -39.24
N CYS A 493 -20.87 -26.35 -38.27
CA CYS A 493 -21.69 -25.18 -37.96
C CYS A 493 -20.84 -23.92 -38.23
N LYS A 494 -21.23 -23.18 -39.28
CA LYS A 494 -20.85 -21.78 -39.50
C LYS A 494 -21.57 -20.92 -38.44
N ALA A 495 -20.83 -20.06 -37.74
CA ALA A 495 -21.39 -18.98 -36.94
C ALA A 495 -21.49 -17.69 -37.78
N VAL A 496 -22.55 -16.93 -37.57
CA VAL A 496 -22.72 -15.51 -37.94
C VAL A 496 -22.39 -14.69 -36.70
#